data_AF-A0A7W0Q848-F1
#
_entry.id   AF-A0A7W0Q848-F1
#
_cell.length_a   1.000
_cell.length_b   1.000
_cell.length_c   1.000
_cell.angle_alpha   90.00
_cell.angle_beta   90.00
_cell.angle_gamma   90.00
#
_symmetry.space_group_name_H-M   'P 1'
#
loop_
_entity.id
_entity.type
_entity.pdbx_description
1 polymer ?
#
loop_
_entity_poly.entity_id
_entity_poly.type
_entity_poly.pdbx_seq_one_letter_code
_entity_poly.pdbx_strand_id
1 'polypeptide(L)'
;MKLVLAAVLFAIGCSSKDEPAASSGGELSRPTVTDPLGFCDRARMMMMGRRKCFPEDTSIKMGMESIVDLVRDAPAEPEARRRVAVTCAVMLQGMMRVEQPKNCPLDVTEGERAELEAFLAAWYGERTAAARTGHADTDTALVKLAGQRDAACACKDLACARQAGAELDAALPSDAPEAARDAAAKMVDEVTRCKQQLTNAPPR
;
A
#
# COMPACT_ATOMS: atom_id res chain seq x y z
N MET A 1 58.44 20.50 17.29
CA MET A 1 57.47 19.60 17.95
C MET A 1 57.61 18.23 17.31
N LYS A 2 58.49 17.40 17.88
CA LYS A 2 58.20 16.19 18.68
C LYS A 2 57.78 14.96 17.84
N LEU A 3 58.77 14.06 17.71
CA LEU A 3 58.75 12.58 17.60
C LEU A 3 58.00 11.99 16.38
N VAL A 4 58.65 11.42 15.34
CA VAL A 4 59.63 10.30 15.26
C VAL A 4 59.09 8.99 15.85
N LEU A 5 58.89 8.00 14.97
CA LEU A 5 59.17 6.55 15.03
C LEU A 5 58.11 5.80 14.19
N ALA A 6 58.39 5.26 13.00
CA ALA A 6 59.33 4.19 12.60
C ALA A 6 58.80 2.76 12.82
N ALA A 7 59.18 1.88 11.87
CA ALA A 7 59.06 0.41 11.79
C ALA A 7 57.66 -0.11 11.39
N VAL A 8 57.42 -0.67 10.19
CA VAL A 8 58.04 -1.81 9.47
C VAL A 8 57.93 -3.13 10.23
N LEU A 9 57.24 -4.10 9.60
CA LEU A 9 57.43 -5.58 9.56
C LEU A 9 56.05 -6.28 9.55
N PHE A 10 55.60 -6.83 8.42
CA PHE A 10 55.77 -8.23 8.01
C PHE A 10 55.30 -9.26 9.06
N ALA A 11 54.19 -9.96 8.75
CA ALA A 11 54.19 -11.38 8.38
C ALA A 11 53.06 -12.23 9.01
N ILE A 12 52.69 -13.27 8.24
CA ILE A 12 52.15 -14.59 8.64
C ILE A 12 50.63 -14.68 8.86
N GLY A 13 50.01 -15.47 7.98
CA GLY A 13 48.66 -15.97 8.19
C GLY A 13 48.59 -17.04 9.28
N CYS A 14 47.42 -17.14 9.89
CA CYS A 14 47.00 -18.33 10.64
C CYS A 14 45.58 -18.68 10.20
N SER A 15 45.47 -19.83 9.53
CA SER A 15 44.25 -20.61 9.47
C SER A 15 43.91 -21.04 10.90
N SER A 16 42.73 -20.68 11.39
CA SER A 16 42.10 -21.33 12.53
C SER A 16 40.60 -21.31 12.31
N LYS A 17 40.05 -22.53 12.32
CA LYS A 17 38.62 -22.83 12.43
C LYS A 17 38.05 -22.04 13.60
N ASP A 18 37.08 -21.19 13.32
CA ASP A 18 36.00 -20.91 14.25
C ASP A 18 34.70 -21.22 13.52
N GLU A 19 34.07 -22.32 13.93
CA GLU A 19 32.66 -22.57 13.66
C GLU A 19 31.87 -21.37 14.21
N PRO A 20 31.05 -20.68 13.41
CA PRO A 20 30.02 -19.84 14.01
C PRO A 20 29.00 -20.80 14.63
N ALA A 21 28.96 -20.75 15.96
CA ALA A 21 27.92 -21.32 16.79
C ALA A 21 26.54 -21.12 16.15
N ALA A 22 25.79 -22.22 16.06
CA ALA A 22 24.37 -22.18 15.78
C ALA A 22 23.69 -21.30 16.83
N SER A 23 23.37 -20.06 16.45
CA SER A 23 22.37 -19.25 17.14
C SER A 23 21.07 -19.39 16.37
N SER A 24 20.23 -20.26 16.92
CA SER A 24 18.85 -20.47 16.57
C SER A 24 18.04 -19.17 16.75
N GLY A 25 17.82 -18.49 15.64
CA GLY A 25 16.77 -17.50 15.47
C GLY A 25 16.52 -17.45 13.98
N GLY A 26 15.57 -18.26 13.49
CA GLY A 26 15.23 -18.27 12.08
C GLY A 26 14.74 -16.89 11.66
N GLU A 27 15.64 -16.07 11.13
CA GLU A 27 15.27 -14.98 10.24
C GLU A 27 14.61 -15.63 9.02
N LEU A 28 13.29 -15.79 9.12
CA LEU A 28 12.46 -15.87 7.94
C LEU A 28 12.78 -14.61 7.14
N SER A 29 13.50 -14.76 6.03
CA SER A 29 13.80 -13.66 5.10
C SER A 29 12.51 -12.89 4.85
N ARG A 30 12.40 -11.69 5.42
CA ARG A 30 11.20 -10.88 5.27
C ARG A 30 11.12 -10.46 3.79
N PRO A 31 10.00 -10.70 3.10
CA PRO A 31 9.87 -10.30 1.71
C PRO A 31 9.96 -8.78 1.62
N THR A 32 10.99 -8.28 0.94
CA THR A 32 11.01 -6.92 0.39
C THR A 32 9.96 -6.82 -0.70
N VAL A 33 9.19 -5.72 -0.78
CA VAL A 33 8.13 -5.58 -1.79
C VAL A 33 8.76 -5.14 -3.12
N THR A 34 9.48 -6.05 -3.78
CA THR A 34 9.90 -5.86 -5.18
C THR A 34 8.79 -6.26 -6.15
N ASP A 35 7.86 -7.12 -5.72
CA ASP A 35 6.58 -7.44 -6.37
C ASP A 35 5.45 -6.77 -5.57
N PRO A 36 4.51 -6.04 -6.21
CA PRO A 36 3.34 -5.48 -5.53
C PRO A 36 2.58 -6.48 -4.64
N LEU A 37 2.56 -7.77 -4.99
CA LEU A 37 1.92 -8.81 -4.17
C LEU A 37 2.66 -9.12 -2.86
N GLY A 38 3.88 -8.60 -2.66
CA GLY A 38 4.63 -8.75 -1.41
C GLY A 38 3.89 -8.20 -0.18
N PHE A 39 2.97 -7.24 -0.34
CA PHE A 39 2.09 -6.81 0.75
C PHE A 39 1.12 -7.91 1.18
N CYS A 40 0.66 -8.77 0.27
CA CYS A 40 -0.19 -9.91 0.57
C CYS A 40 0.57 -10.97 1.38
N ASP A 41 1.83 -11.24 1.03
CA ASP A 41 2.68 -12.16 1.79
C ASP A 41 2.96 -11.64 3.20
N ARG A 42 3.25 -10.35 3.36
CA ARG A 42 3.41 -9.72 4.68
C ARG A 42 2.13 -9.79 5.51
N ALA A 43 0.98 -9.47 4.91
CA ALA A 43 -0.32 -9.59 5.58
C ALA A 43 -0.59 -11.04 6.02
N ARG A 44 -0.29 -12.03 5.17
CA ARG A 44 -0.43 -13.45 5.50
C ARG A 44 0.48 -13.87 6.65
N MET A 45 1.77 -13.49 6.62
CA MET A 45 2.71 -13.80 7.70
C MET A 45 2.26 -13.19 9.03
N MET A 46 1.77 -11.95 9.01
CA MET A 46 1.23 -11.30 10.19
C MET A 46 0.01 -12.04 10.74
N MET A 47 -0.93 -12.46 9.89
CA MET A 47 -2.08 -13.25 10.32
C MET A 47 -1.66 -14.61 10.89
N MET A 48 -0.69 -15.29 10.30
CA MET A 48 -0.14 -16.54 10.84
C MET A 48 0.51 -16.32 12.22
N GLY A 49 1.22 -15.20 12.41
CA GLY A 49 1.74 -14.79 13.71
C GLY A 49 0.63 -14.60 14.74
N ARG A 50 -0.42 -13.84 14.39
CA ARG A 50 -1.56 -13.59 15.27
C ARG A 50 -2.34 -14.87 15.62
N ARG A 51 -2.45 -15.84 14.70
CA ARG A 51 -3.09 -17.14 14.97
C ARG A 51 -2.44 -17.89 16.13
N LYS A 52 -1.13 -17.75 16.33
CA LYS A 52 -0.44 -18.36 17.49
C LYS A 52 -0.90 -17.77 18.82
N CYS A 53 -1.27 -16.49 18.81
CA CYS A 53 -1.74 -15.78 20.00
C CYS A 53 -3.26 -15.88 20.21
N PHE A 54 -4.01 -16.05 19.13
CA PHE A 54 -5.47 -16.10 19.13
C PHE A 54 -5.96 -17.30 18.32
N PRO A 55 -5.74 -18.55 18.78
CA PRO A 55 -6.06 -19.75 18.02
C PRO A 55 -7.57 -19.93 17.78
N GLU A 56 -8.40 -19.42 18.69
CA GLU A 56 -9.87 -19.50 18.62
C GLU A 56 -10.51 -18.42 17.74
N ASP A 57 -9.73 -17.42 17.29
CA ASP A 57 -10.25 -16.35 16.45
C ASP A 57 -10.38 -16.82 14.99
N THR A 58 -11.60 -17.24 14.63
CA THR A 58 -11.94 -17.72 13.29
C THR A 58 -11.79 -16.64 12.22
N SER A 59 -11.81 -15.35 12.58
CA SER A 59 -11.61 -14.24 11.64
C SER A 59 -10.20 -14.22 11.07
N ILE A 60 -9.19 -14.69 11.84
CA ILE A 60 -7.81 -14.81 11.38
C ILE A 60 -7.71 -15.88 10.28
N LYS A 61 -8.39 -17.01 10.45
CA LYS A 61 -8.43 -18.08 9.44
C LYS A 61 -9.12 -17.60 8.16
N MET A 62 -10.30 -16.98 8.28
CA MET A 62 -11.02 -16.43 7.13
C MET A 62 -10.22 -15.34 6.40
N GLY A 63 -9.52 -14.48 7.14
CA GLY A 63 -8.63 -13.47 6.58
C GLY A 63 -7.47 -14.09 5.80
N MET A 64 -6.85 -15.15 6.33
CA MET A 64 -5.79 -15.88 5.62
C MET A 64 -6.30 -16.52 4.32
N GLU A 65 -7.45 -17.19 4.36
CA GLU A 65 -8.08 -17.79 3.18
C GLU A 65 -8.38 -16.72 2.14
N SER A 66 -8.91 -15.57 2.56
CA SER A 66 -9.17 -14.43 1.69
C SER A 66 -7.90 -13.91 1.01
N ILE A 67 -6.77 -13.83 1.72
CA ILE A 67 -5.49 -13.42 1.11
C ILE A 67 -5.01 -14.45 0.08
N VAL A 68 -5.15 -15.74 0.38
CA VAL A 68 -4.78 -16.82 -0.56
C VAL A 68 -5.62 -16.75 -1.82
N ASP A 69 -6.94 -16.58 -1.69
CA ASP A 69 -7.85 -16.44 -2.83
C ASP A 69 -7.52 -15.18 -3.64
N LEU A 70 -7.28 -14.03 -2.99
CA LEU A 70 -6.88 -12.79 -3.66
C LEU A 70 -5.60 -12.94 -4.49
N VAL A 71 -4.59 -13.65 -3.97
CA VAL A 71 -3.32 -13.87 -4.68
C VAL A 71 -3.49 -14.91 -5.79
N ARG A 72 -4.22 -16.00 -5.55
CA ARG A 72 -4.48 -17.05 -6.54
C ARG A 72 -5.25 -16.51 -7.74
N ASP A 73 -6.26 -15.69 -7.48
CA ASP A 73 -7.18 -15.18 -8.48
C ASP A 73 -6.74 -13.80 -9.02
N ALA A 74 -5.54 -13.34 -8.63
CA ALA A 74 -4.96 -12.08 -9.10
C ALA A 74 -4.76 -12.14 -10.63
N PRO A 75 -5.42 -11.27 -11.42
CA PRO A 75 -5.26 -11.26 -12.86
C PRO A 75 -3.82 -10.91 -13.24
N ALA A 76 -3.32 -11.39 -14.38
CA ALA A 76 -1.94 -11.10 -14.81
C ALA A 76 -1.71 -9.62 -15.17
N GLU A 77 -2.79 -8.88 -15.46
CA GLU A 77 -2.71 -7.49 -15.89
C GLU A 77 -2.14 -6.58 -14.78
N PRO A 78 -1.18 -5.68 -15.10
CA PRO A 78 -0.49 -4.88 -14.10
C PRO A 78 -1.42 -4.05 -13.19
N GLU A 79 -2.43 -3.40 -13.76
CA GLU A 79 -3.40 -2.59 -13.00
C GLU A 79 -4.28 -3.44 -12.07
N ALA A 80 -4.68 -4.63 -12.53
CA ALA A 80 -5.46 -5.55 -11.70
C ALA A 80 -4.62 -6.10 -10.55
N ARG A 81 -3.36 -6.53 -10.80
CA ARG A 81 -2.42 -6.94 -9.73
C ARG A 81 -2.19 -5.83 -8.72
N ARG A 82 -2.11 -4.59 -9.19
CA ARG A 82 -1.93 -3.43 -8.32
C ARG A 82 -3.13 -3.21 -7.40
N ARG A 83 -4.36 -3.41 -7.88
CA ARG A 83 -5.58 -3.36 -7.02
C ARG A 83 -5.57 -4.45 -5.95
N VAL A 84 -5.06 -5.65 -6.26
CA VAL A 84 -4.85 -6.72 -5.28
C VAL A 84 -3.82 -6.30 -4.23
N ALA A 85 -2.67 -5.78 -4.66
CA ALA A 85 -1.63 -5.27 -3.77
C ALA A 85 -2.15 -4.19 -2.80
N VAL A 86 -2.96 -3.25 -3.29
CA VAL A 86 -3.63 -2.22 -2.48
C VAL A 86 -4.56 -2.83 -1.45
N THR A 87 -5.36 -3.82 -1.84
CA THR A 87 -6.26 -4.52 -0.92
C THR A 87 -5.47 -5.14 0.24
N CYS A 88 -4.39 -5.84 -0.07
CA CYS A 88 -3.50 -6.42 0.93
C CYS A 88 -2.80 -5.36 1.81
N ALA A 89 -2.36 -4.25 1.21
CA ALA A 89 -1.76 -3.14 1.94
C ALA A 89 -2.74 -2.49 2.93
N VAL A 90 -4.00 -2.29 2.53
CA VAL A 90 -5.07 -1.80 3.43
C VAL A 90 -5.32 -2.78 4.57
N MET A 91 -5.37 -4.09 4.30
CA MET A 91 -5.52 -5.11 5.34
C MET A 91 -4.34 -5.08 6.32
N LEU A 92 -3.11 -4.99 5.82
CA LEU A 92 -1.90 -4.89 6.62
C LEU A 92 -1.92 -3.64 7.51
N GLN A 93 -2.28 -2.49 6.94
CA GLN A 93 -2.41 -1.24 7.68
C GLN A 93 -3.47 -1.34 8.78
N GLY A 94 -4.61 -1.98 8.50
CA GLY A 94 -5.66 -2.23 9.48
C GLY A 94 -5.15 -3.08 10.65
N MET A 95 -4.46 -4.18 10.36
CA MET A 95 -3.88 -5.05 11.41
C MET A 95 -2.86 -4.30 12.26
N MET A 96 -2.07 -3.40 11.67
CA MET A 96 -1.06 -2.60 12.38
C MET A 96 -1.63 -1.56 13.35
N ARG A 97 -2.91 -1.20 13.19
CA ARG A 97 -3.60 -0.21 14.05
C ARG A 97 -4.34 -0.81 15.22
N VAL A 98 -4.77 -2.07 15.10
CA VAL A 98 -5.46 -2.74 16.20
C VAL A 98 -4.52 -2.78 17.39
N GLU A 99 -5.02 -2.43 18.58
CA GLU A 99 -4.24 -2.54 19.80
C GLU A 99 -3.78 -3.98 20.00
N GLN A 100 -2.48 -4.17 20.23
CA GLN A 100 -1.89 -5.50 20.31
C GLN A 100 -1.70 -5.88 21.77
N PRO A 101 -2.16 -7.07 22.19
CA PRO A 101 -1.83 -7.56 23.52
C PRO A 101 -0.32 -7.63 23.71
N LYS A 102 0.14 -7.35 24.93
CA LYS A 102 1.58 -7.38 25.27
C LYS A 102 2.24 -8.74 24.98
N ASN A 103 1.48 -9.82 25.04
CA ASN A 103 1.93 -11.18 24.76
C ASN A 103 1.86 -11.56 23.26
N CYS A 104 1.44 -10.65 22.39
CA CYS A 104 1.37 -10.86 20.95
C CYS A 104 1.78 -9.59 20.18
N PRO A 105 3.06 -9.18 20.25
CA PRO A 105 3.52 -8.02 19.51
C PRO A 105 3.46 -8.28 18.00
N LEU A 106 3.17 -7.22 17.24
CA LEU A 106 3.32 -7.25 15.78
C LEU A 106 4.80 -7.19 15.43
N ASP A 107 5.23 -8.17 14.65
CA ASP A 107 6.57 -8.18 14.08
C ASP A 107 6.63 -7.33 12.80
N VAL A 108 6.69 -6.00 12.98
CA VAL A 108 6.80 -5.02 11.89
C VAL A 108 7.81 -3.95 12.24
N THR A 109 8.82 -3.82 11.39
CA THR A 109 9.86 -2.78 11.49
C THR A 109 9.33 -1.41 11.07
N GLU A 110 9.98 -0.34 11.52
CA GLU A 110 9.67 1.03 11.08
C GLU A 110 9.78 1.20 9.57
N GLY A 111 10.79 0.58 8.94
CA GLY A 111 10.99 0.60 7.49
C GLY A 111 9.81 0.00 6.73
N GLU A 112 9.26 -1.12 7.21
CA GLU A 112 8.08 -1.75 6.60
C GLU A 112 6.82 -0.89 6.77
N ARG A 113 6.69 -0.14 7.88
CA ARG A 113 5.59 0.83 8.03
C ARG A 113 5.73 1.97 7.03
N ALA A 114 6.93 2.53 6.93
CA ALA A 114 7.20 3.62 6.00
C ALA A 114 6.96 3.22 4.54
N GLU A 115 7.38 2.01 4.16
CA GLU A 115 7.13 1.44 2.82
C GLU A 115 5.64 1.29 2.54
N LEU A 116 4.88 0.74 3.50
CA LEU A 116 3.43 0.59 3.40
C LEU A 116 2.72 1.95 3.27
N GLU A 117 3.09 2.91 4.12
CA GLU A 117 2.53 4.25 4.13
C GLU A 117 2.83 5.00 2.83
N ALA A 118 4.07 4.91 2.33
CA ALA A 118 4.46 5.51 1.06
C ALA A 118 3.68 4.90 -0.12
N PHE A 119 3.50 3.57 -0.13
CA PHE A 119 2.74 2.90 -1.17
C PHE A 119 1.27 3.31 -1.18
N LEU A 120 0.62 3.33 -0.02
CA LEU A 120 -0.78 3.75 0.10
C LEU A 120 -0.95 5.25 -0.20
N ALA A 121 -0.02 6.09 0.24
CA ALA A 121 -0.02 7.51 -0.08
C ALA A 121 0.11 7.76 -1.59
N ALA A 122 1.00 7.04 -2.27
CA ALA A 122 1.12 7.08 -3.72
C ALA A 122 -0.19 6.66 -4.40
N TRP A 123 -0.76 5.51 -4.02
CA TRP A 123 -2.03 5.02 -4.58
C TRP A 123 -3.19 6.00 -4.41
N TYR A 124 -3.37 6.54 -3.20
CA TYR A 124 -4.44 7.51 -2.93
C TYR A 124 -4.15 8.90 -3.51
N GLY A 125 -2.91 9.21 -3.86
CA GLY A 125 -2.47 10.47 -4.46
C GLY A 125 -2.58 10.53 -5.98
N GLU A 126 -2.83 9.41 -6.66
CA GLU A 126 -2.91 9.37 -8.13
C GLU A 126 -4.11 10.12 -8.70
N ARG A 127 -3.85 10.97 -9.70
CA ARG A 127 -4.87 11.78 -10.34
C ARG A 127 -4.76 11.69 -11.86
N THR A 128 -5.89 11.42 -12.51
CA THR A 128 -6.03 11.47 -13.97
C THR A 128 -6.11 12.92 -14.43
N ALA A 129 -5.27 13.34 -15.38
CA ALA A 129 -5.39 14.68 -15.92
C ALA A 129 -6.70 14.85 -16.70
N ALA A 130 -7.32 16.03 -16.64
CA ALA A 130 -8.41 16.39 -17.55
C ALA A 130 -7.82 16.55 -18.97
N ALA A 131 -7.96 15.51 -19.78
CA ALA A 131 -7.45 15.50 -21.15
C ALA A 131 -8.24 16.52 -22.00
N ARG A 132 -7.53 17.25 -22.86
CA ARG A 132 -8.17 18.03 -23.92
C ARG A 132 -8.46 17.13 -25.11
N THR A 133 -9.72 17.07 -25.48
CA THR A 133 -10.25 16.27 -26.58
C THR A 133 -10.44 17.09 -27.85
N GLY A 134 -10.44 18.43 -27.73
CA GLY A 134 -10.77 19.34 -28.83
C GLY A 134 -12.27 19.61 -28.96
N HIS A 135 -13.10 18.95 -28.16
CA HIS A 135 -14.54 19.20 -28.05
C HIS A 135 -14.81 20.05 -26.81
N ALA A 136 -15.24 21.30 -26.99
CA ALA A 136 -15.38 22.26 -25.89
C ALA A 136 -16.29 21.77 -24.75
N ASP A 137 -17.40 21.10 -25.09
CA ASP A 137 -18.36 20.60 -24.11
C ASP A 137 -17.79 19.40 -23.33
N THR A 138 -17.12 18.46 -24.01
CA THR A 138 -16.43 17.33 -23.37
C THR A 138 -15.30 17.82 -22.47
N ASP A 139 -14.50 18.77 -22.93
CA ASP A 139 -13.39 19.34 -22.17
C ASP A 139 -13.89 20.07 -20.92
N THR A 140 -14.99 20.82 -21.05
CA THR A 140 -15.66 21.49 -19.92
C THR A 140 -16.17 20.48 -18.89
N ALA A 141 -16.80 19.40 -19.36
CA ALA A 141 -17.28 18.32 -18.48
C ALA A 141 -16.13 17.62 -17.74
N LEU A 142 -15.01 17.32 -18.43
CA LEU A 142 -13.83 16.70 -17.81
C LEU A 142 -13.16 17.64 -16.79
N VAL A 143 -13.08 18.94 -17.06
CA VAL A 143 -12.55 19.92 -16.10
C VAL A 143 -13.43 20.00 -14.86
N LYS A 144 -14.76 20.03 -15.04
CA LYS A 144 -15.70 20.03 -13.91
C LYS A 144 -15.53 18.77 -13.06
N LEU A 145 -15.44 17.61 -13.70
CA LEU A 145 -15.26 16.32 -13.04
C LEU A 145 -13.94 16.25 -12.26
N ALA A 146 -12.84 16.72 -12.85
CA ALA A 146 -11.56 16.82 -12.18
C ALA A 146 -11.63 17.73 -10.93
N GLY A 147 -12.32 18.88 -11.04
CA GLY A 147 -12.53 19.78 -9.91
C GLY A 147 -13.33 19.15 -8.76
N GLN A 148 -14.39 18.40 -9.07
CA GLN A 148 -15.16 17.66 -8.06
C GLN A 148 -14.32 16.57 -7.40
N ARG A 149 -13.51 15.87 -8.19
CA ARG A 149 -12.57 14.88 -7.66
C ARG A 149 -11.58 15.53 -6.70
N ASP A 150 -10.95 16.62 -7.10
CA ASP A 150 -9.95 17.29 -6.28
C ASP A 150 -10.57 17.84 -4.98
N ALA A 151 -11.79 18.37 -5.05
CA ALA A 151 -12.57 18.77 -3.87
C ALA A 151 -12.83 17.58 -2.93
N ALA A 152 -13.28 16.44 -3.44
CA ALA A 152 -13.53 15.25 -2.63
C ALA A 152 -12.24 14.70 -1.99
N CYS A 153 -11.12 14.77 -2.72
CA CYS A 153 -9.82 14.31 -2.25
C CYS A 153 -9.13 15.30 -1.28
N ALA A 154 -9.54 16.56 -1.24
CA ALA A 154 -9.07 17.54 -0.26
C ALA A 154 -9.80 17.45 1.09
N CYS A 155 -10.91 16.72 1.15
CA CYS A 155 -11.70 16.55 2.37
C CYS A 155 -10.93 15.81 3.47
N LYS A 156 -11.23 16.15 4.72
CA LYS A 156 -10.64 15.54 5.93
C LYS A 156 -11.58 14.55 6.62
N ASP A 157 -12.83 14.48 6.18
CA ASP A 157 -13.85 13.58 6.70
C ASP A 157 -14.80 13.10 5.60
N LEU A 158 -15.54 12.03 5.90
CA LEU A 158 -16.46 11.39 4.95
C LEU A 158 -17.67 12.26 4.60
N ALA A 159 -18.10 13.17 5.48
CA ALA A 159 -19.26 14.03 5.21
C ALA A 159 -18.93 15.03 4.09
N CYS A 160 -17.79 15.71 4.21
CA CYS A 160 -17.22 16.57 3.17
C CYS A 160 -17.04 15.79 1.86
N ALA A 161 -16.42 14.60 1.90
CA ALA A 161 -16.13 13.83 0.68
C ALA A 161 -17.40 13.34 -0.02
N ARG A 162 -18.46 13.03 0.74
CA ARG A 162 -19.77 12.68 0.18
C ARG A 162 -20.43 13.89 -0.47
N GLN A 163 -20.40 15.06 0.17
CA GLN A 163 -20.97 16.28 -0.38
C GLN A 163 -20.24 16.72 -1.65
N ALA A 164 -18.90 16.77 -1.63
CA ALA A 164 -18.09 17.13 -2.79
C ALA A 164 -18.27 16.17 -3.97
N GLY A 165 -18.54 14.89 -3.69
CA GLY A 165 -18.81 13.87 -4.69
C GLY A 165 -20.29 13.62 -5.00
N ALA A 166 -21.23 14.42 -4.48
CA ALA A 166 -22.67 14.23 -4.74
C ALA A 166 -23.06 14.59 -6.18
N GLU A 167 -22.22 15.37 -6.86
CA GLU A 167 -22.44 15.85 -8.23
C GLU A 167 -21.61 15.12 -9.29
N LEU A 168 -21.07 13.93 -8.96
CA LEU A 168 -20.24 13.10 -9.83
C LEU A 168 -20.98 12.44 -11.01
N ASP A 169 -22.08 13.04 -11.45
CA ASP A 169 -22.74 12.77 -12.71
C ASP A 169 -22.40 13.91 -13.69
N ALA A 170 -21.15 13.95 -14.14
CA ALA A 170 -20.86 14.66 -15.37
C ALA A 170 -21.26 13.75 -16.53
N ALA A 171 -22.52 13.87 -16.98
CA ALA A 171 -22.95 13.26 -18.23
C ALA A 171 -22.03 13.80 -19.33
N LEU A 172 -21.07 13.00 -19.76
CA LEU A 172 -20.31 13.32 -20.96
C LEU A 172 -21.28 13.38 -22.14
N PRO A 173 -21.04 14.25 -23.14
CA PRO A 173 -21.75 14.19 -24.40
C PRO A 173 -21.77 12.77 -24.97
N SER A 174 -22.87 12.35 -25.62
CA SER A 174 -23.02 10.99 -26.14
C SER A 174 -22.02 10.65 -27.25
N ASP A 175 -21.46 11.68 -27.89
CA ASP A 175 -20.41 11.63 -28.90
C ASP A 175 -18.99 11.80 -28.31
N ALA A 176 -18.85 11.92 -26.99
CA ALA A 176 -17.54 12.06 -26.35
C ALA A 176 -16.63 10.87 -26.72
N PRO A 177 -15.37 11.11 -27.10
CA PRO A 177 -14.41 10.06 -27.45
C PRO A 177 -14.23 9.04 -26.33
N GLU A 178 -13.89 7.80 -26.66
CA GLU A 178 -13.66 6.71 -25.69
C GLU A 178 -12.62 7.10 -24.64
N ALA A 179 -11.51 7.72 -25.04
CA ALA A 179 -10.49 8.21 -24.12
C ALA A 179 -11.02 9.22 -23.08
N ALA A 180 -12.03 10.02 -23.42
CA ALA A 180 -12.68 10.94 -22.49
C ALA A 180 -13.55 10.18 -21.48
N ARG A 181 -14.26 9.15 -21.94
CA ARG A 181 -15.07 8.28 -21.08
C ARG A 181 -14.19 7.50 -20.10
N ASP A 182 -13.07 6.97 -20.56
CA ASP A 182 -12.09 6.29 -19.72
C ASP A 182 -11.48 7.24 -18.68
N ALA A 183 -11.13 8.46 -19.09
CA ALA A 183 -10.64 9.48 -18.16
C ALA A 183 -11.68 9.81 -17.10
N ALA A 184 -12.95 9.97 -17.49
CA ALA A 184 -14.04 10.23 -16.56
C ALA A 184 -14.26 9.07 -15.58
N ALA A 185 -14.26 7.83 -16.06
CA ALA A 185 -14.38 6.64 -15.22
C ALA A 185 -13.23 6.57 -14.18
N LYS A 186 -11.99 6.88 -14.60
CA LYS A 186 -10.84 6.94 -13.68
C LYS A 186 -10.99 8.03 -12.62
N MET A 187 -11.53 9.20 -12.96
CA MET A 187 -11.78 10.26 -11.99
C MET A 187 -12.86 9.87 -10.97
N VAL A 188 -13.89 9.13 -11.38
CA VAL A 188 -14.91 8.57 -10.46
C VAL A 188 -14.29 7.53 -9.53
N ASP A 189 -13.46 6.63 -10.06
CA ASP A 189 -12.67 5.67 -9.28
C ASP A 189 -11.77 6.40 -8.26
N GLU A 190 -11.11 7.49 -8.67
CA GLU A 190 -10.28 8.34 -7.82
C GLU A 190 -11.05 8.93 -6.63
N VAL A 191 -12.29 9.39 -6.85
CA VAL A 191 -13.12 9.86 -5.72
C VAL A 191 -13.45 8.73 -4.77
N THR A 192 -13.75 7.55 -5.29
CA THR A 192 -14.00 6.37 -4.46
C THR A 192 -12.75 6.02 -3.64
N ARG A 193 -11.56 6.09 -4.23
CA ARG A 193 -10.28 5.90 -3.53
C ARG A 193 -10.07 6.95 -2.42
N CYS A 194 -10.37 8.22 -2.69
CA CYS A 194 -10.25 9.28 -1.68
C CYS A 194 -11.23 9.09 -0.51
N LYS A 195 -12.47 8.67 -0.78
CA LYS A 195 -13.43 8.29 0.27
C LYS A 195 -12.93 7.07 1.07
N GLN A 196 -12.38 6.07 0.39
CA GLN A 196 -11.82 4.88 1.02
C GLN A 196 -10.65 5.24 1.96
N GLN A 197 -9.77 6.16 1.56
CA GLN A 197 -8.69 6.65 2.42
C GLN A 197 -9.21 7.21 3.74
N LEU A 198 -10.33 7.95 3.71
CA LEU A 198 -10.93 8.55 4.91
C LEU A 198 -11.57 7.50 5.83
N THR A 199 -12.22 6.48 5.26
CA THR A 199 -12.71 5.32 6.03
C THR A 199 -11.56 4.54 6.64
N ASN A 200 -10.46 4.43 5.90
CA ASN A 200 -9.26 3.72 6.31
C ASN A 200 -8.26 4.64 7.01
N ALA A 201 -8.61 5.86 7.45
CA ALA A 201 -7.71 6.71 8.22
C ALA A 201 -7.82 6.38 9.73
N PRO A 202 -6.77 6.61 10.54
CA PRO A 202 -6.91 6.50 12.00
C PRO A 202 -7.96 7.50 12.49
N PRO A 203 -8.76 7.20 13.53
CA PRO A 203 -9.51 8.23 14.23
C PRO A 203 -8.52 9.28 14.73
N ARG A 204 -8.82 10.56 14.43
CA ARG A 204 -8.02 11.70 14.87
C ARG A 204 -8.29 12.04 16.32
#